data_AF-A0A950QF78-F1
#
_entry.id   AF-A0A950QF78-F1
#
_cell.length_a   1.000
_cell.length_b   1.000
_cell.length_c   1.000
_cell.angle_alpha   90.00
_cell.angle_beta   90.00
_cell.angle_gamma   90.00
#
_symmetry.space_group_name_H-M   'P 1'
#
loop_
_entity.id
_entity.type
_entity.pdbx_description
1 polymer ?
#
loop_
_entity_poly.entity_id
_entity_poly.type
_entity_poly.pdbx_seq_one_letter_code
_entity_poly.pdbx_strand_id
1 'polypeptide(L)' 'MPLDPAGQVPGKVGIAFAWLPHSDRVRPSEGTIVAVEGGPGYPSIGSRSLYRALYAPLLQRRDLLLVDNRGTGRSEAIY' A
#
# COMPACT_ATOMS: atom_id res chain seq x y z
N MET A 1 -7.62 7.88 -8.35
CA MET A 1 -6.75 8.16 -9.52
C MET A 1 -7.55 7.98 -10.81
N PRO A 2 -7.10 8.42 -12.02
CA PRO A 2 -7.89 8.23 -13.23
C PRO A 2 -8.09 6.74 -13.54
N LEU A 3 -9.28 6.40 -14.08
CA LEU A 3 -9.60 5.04 -14.55
C LEU A 3 -8.71 4.66 -15.74
N ASP A 4 -8.58 5.58 -16.70
CA ASP A 4 -7.67 5.52 -17.82
C ASP A 4 -6.65 6.66 -17.75
N PRO A 5 -5.35 6.38 -17.55
CA PRO A 5 -4.31 7.39 -17.55
C PRO A 5 -4.18 8.17 -18.87
N ALA A 6 -4.60 7.59 -20.00
CA ALA A 6 -4.57 8.25 -21.31
C ALA A 6 -5.78 9.20 -21.53
N GLY A 7 -6.74 9.21 -20.62
CA GLY A 7 -7.89 10.11 -20.62
C GLY A 7 -8.94 9.83 -21.70
N GLN A 8 -8.86 8.70 -22.40
CA GLN A 8 -9.86 8.30 -23.40
C GLN A 8 -11.15 7.83 -22.72
N VAL A 9 -11.02 7.20 -21.56
CA VAL A 9 -12.16 6.76 -20.74
C VAL A 9 -12.29 7.65 -19.50
N PRO A 10 -13.40 8.40 -19.35
CA PRO A 10 -13.63 9.18 -18.14
C PRO A 10 -13.90 8.26 -16.95
N GLY A 11 -13.39 8.63 -15.79
CA GLY A 11 -13.62 7.88 -14.56
C GLY A 11 -12.49 8.01 -13.56
N LYS A 12 -12.78 7.62 -12.32
CA LYS A 12 -11.79 7.53 -11.26
C LYS A 12 -11.91 6.16 -10.60
N VAL A 13 -10.79 5.66 -10.11
CA VAL A 13 -10.71 4.45 -9.27
C VAL A 13 -10.23 4.87 -7.90
N GLY A 14 -10.98 4.51 -6.87
CA GLY A 14 -10.54 4.58 -5.48
C GLY A 14 -9.44 3.57 -5.18
N ILE A 15 -8.35 4.02 -4.55
CA ILE A 15 -7.26 3.15 -4.10
C ILE A 15 -7.23 3.10 -2.58
N ALA A 16 -7.32 1.91 -2.02
CA ALA A 16 -7.16 1.69 -0.60
C ALA A 16 -5.67 1.55 -0.25
N PHE A 17 -5.28 2.23 0.82
CA PHE A 17 -3.95 2.11 1.39
C PHE A 17 -4.01 2.08 2.92
N ALA A 18 -2.98 1.49 3.53
CA ALA A 18 -2.74 1.57 4.97
C ALA A 18 -1.35 2.14 5.23
N TRP A 19 -1.31 3.18 6.07
CA TRP A 19 -0.08 3.81 6.54
C TRP A 19 0.28 3.31 7.93
N LEU A 20 1.48 2.74 8.07
CA LEU A 20 2.03 2.26 9.33
C LEU A 20 3.28 3.08 9.64
N PRO A 21 3.19 4.06 10.55
CA PRO A 21 4.36 4.86 10.90
C PRO A 21 5.42 4.03 11.63
N HIS A 22 6.68 4.42 11.45
CA HIS A 22 7.82 3.88 12.20
C HIS A 22 7.60 3.96 13.72
N SER A 23 8.21 3.03 14.46
CA SER A 23 7.96 2.89 15.90
C SER A 23 8.77 3.85 16.77
N ASP A 24 9.96 4.27 16.36
CA ASP A 24 10.72 5.30 17.05
C ASP A 24 10.05 6.66 16.86
N ARG A 25 9.50 7.25 17.92
CA ARG A 25 8.82 8.55 17.85
C ARG A 25 9.71 9.74 18.20
N VAL A 26 10.97 9.49 18.53
CA VAL A 26 11.93 10.53 18.92
C VAL A 26 12.65 11.07 17.70
N ARG A 27 13.07 10.17 16.80
CA ARG A 27 13.81 10.53 15.59
C ARG A 27 12.88 10.52 14.36
N PRO A 28 13.11 11.37 13.35
CA PRO A 28 12.31 11.38 12.13
C PRO A 28 12.47 10.07 11.34
N SER A 29 11.48 9.79 10.49
CA SER A 29 11.51 8.66 9.55
C SER A 29 12.72 8.75 8.60
N GLU A 30 13.34 7.61 8.33
CA GLU A 30 14.40 7.44 7.33
C GLU A 30 13.84 7.11 5.93
N GLY A 31 12.52 7.07 5.80
CA GLY A 31 11.83 6.85 4.53
C GLY A 31 10.68 5.86 4.64
N THR A 32 10.04 5.60 3.50
CA THR A 32 8.88 4.72 3.41
C THR A 32 9.18 3.47 2.59
N ILE A 33 8.84 2.32 3.13
CA ILE A 33 8.78 1.05 2.41
C ILE A 33 7.38 0.95 1.81
N VAL A 34 7.30 0.84 0.49
CA VAL A 34 6.03 0.54 -0.21
C VAL A 34 6.01 -0.96 -0.48
N ALA A 35 5.09 -1.68 0.16
CA ALA A 35 4.97 -3.12 -0.02
C ALA A 35 3.76 -3.47 -0.89
N VAL A 36 4.00 -4.33 -1.88
CA VAL A 36 3.02 -4.77 -2.88
C VAL A 36 3.02 -6.29 -2.90
N GLU A 37 1.88 -6.88 -2.56
CA GLU A 37 1.70 -8.33 -2.60
C GLU A 37 1.70 -8.85 -4.04
N GLY A 38 2.35 -10.00 -4.27
CA GLY A 38 2.41 -10.66 -5.58
C GLY A 38 1.17 -11.52 -5.89
N GLY A 39 1.20 -12.29 -7.00
CA GLY A 39 0.17 -13.27 -7.37
C GLY A 39 -0.88 -12.83 -8.41
N PRO A 40 -0.87 -11.57 -8.87
CA PRO A 40 -2.05 -10.71 -9.07
C PRO A 40 -3.34 -11.02 -8.27
N GLY A 41 -4.06 -9.97 -7.85
CA GLY A 41 -5.37 -10.09 -7.20
C GLY A 41 -5.35 -10.09 -5.67
N TYR A 42 -4.20 -10.30 -5.04
CA TYR A 42 -4.08 -10.25 -3.57
C TYR A 42 -3.92 -8.81 -3.05
N PRO A 43 -4.66 -8.43 -1.99
CA PRO A 43 -4.54 -7.11 -1.39
C PRO A 43 -3.38 -7.01 -0.40
N SER A 44 -2.47 -6.06 -0.61
CA SER A 44 -1.31 -5.83 0.27
C SER A 44 -1.72 -5.47 1.70
N ILE A 45 -2.87 -4.82 1.91
CA ILE A 45 -3.40 -4.55 3.24
C ILE A 45 -3.73 -5.87 3.97
N GLY A 46 -4.18 -6.89 3.24
CA GLY A 46 -4.42 -8.24 3.77
C GLY A 46 -3.15 -8.92 4.28
N SER A 47 -2.00 -8.65 3.66
CA SER A 47 -0.68 -9.18 4.03
C SER A 47 0.05 -8.37 5.12
N ARG A 48 -0.64 -7.46 5.81
CA ARG A 48 -0.01 -6.57 6.82
C ARG A 48 0.84 -7.31 7.86
N SER A 49 0.36 -8.43 8.39
CA SER A 49 1.12 -9.20 9.40
C SER A 49 2.42 -9.76 8.83
N LEU A 50 2.37 -10.29 7.61
CA LEU A 50 3.52 -10.82 6.88
C LEU A 50 4.57 -9.72 6.66
N TYR A 51 4.16 -8.55 6.14
CA TYR A 51 5.09 -7.44 5.90
C TYR A 51 5.67 -6.84 7.17
N ARG A 52 4.89 -6.78 8.25
CA ARG A 52 5.41 -6.35 9.55
C ARG A 52 6.49 -7.29 10.08
N ALA A 53 6.30 -8.60 9.92
CA ALA A 53 7.29 -9.58 10.33
C ALA A 53 8.54 -9.49 9.45
N LEU A 54 8.36 -9.43 8.13
CA LEU A 54 9.44 -9.37 7.15
C LEU A 54 10.35 -8.14 7.34
N TYR A 55 9.77 -6.98 7.65
CA TYR A 55 10.51 -5.72 7.78
C TYR A 55 10.77 -5.28 9.22
N ALA A 56 10.51 -6.12 10.23
CA ALA A 56 10.47 -5.72 11.64
C ALA A 56 11.65 -4.83 12.10
N PRO A 57 12.93 -5.14 11.77
CA PRO A 57 14.06 -4.29 12.18
C PRO A 57 14.03 -2.90 11.52
N LEU A 58 13.55 -2.81 10.28
CA LEU A 58 13.49 -1.55 9.52
C LEU A 58 12.36 -0.65 10.00
N LEU A 59 11.26 -1.23 10.50
CA LEU A 59 10.09 -0.48 10.97
C LEU A 59 10.34 0.35 12.24
N GLN A 60 11.53 0.22 12.85
CA GLN A 60 11.96 1.16 13.87
C GLN A 60 12.17 2.56 13.30
N ARG A 61 12.70 2.66 12.08
CA ARG A 61 13.15 3.92 11.48
C ARG A 61 12.41 4.26 10.18
N ARG A 62 11.68 3.31 9.58
CA ARG A 62 10.98 3.50 8.30
C ARG A 62 9.49 3.23 8.43
N ASP A 63 8.72 4.04 7.73
CA ASP A 63 7.27 3.84 7.62
C ASP A 63 6.98 2.72 6.62
N LEU A 64 5.83 2.08 6.75
CA LEU A 64 5.34 1.07 5.84
C LEU A 64 4.01 1.52 5.23
N LEU A 65 3.99 1.59 3.90
CA LEU A 65 2.79 1.85 3.11
C LEU A 65 2.36 0.56 2.42
N LEU A 66 1.15 0.10 2.73
CA LEU A 66 0.50 -1.03 2.06
C LEU A 66 -0.53 -0.47 1.09
N VAL A 67 -0.48 -0.87 -0.17
CA VAL A 67 -1.42 -0.41 -1.21
C VAL A 67 -2.11 -1.61 -1.81
N ASP A 68 -3.45 -1.61 -1.78
CA ASP A 68 -4.23 -2.57 -2.56
C ASP A 68 -4.22 -2.11 -4.01
N ASN A 69 -3.73 -2.94 -4.92
CA ASN A 69 -3.73 -2.64 -6.35
C ASN A 69 -5.17 -2.45 -6.86
N ARG A 70 -5.34 -1.79 -8.01
CA ARG A 70 -6.66 -1.60 -8.64
C ARG A 70 -7.41 -2.92 -8.75
N GLY A 71 -8.70 -2.92 -8.40
CA GLY A 71 -9.53 -4.12 -8.46
C GLY A 71 -9.18 -5.20 -7.44
N THR A 72 -8.36 -4.91 -6.42
CA THR A 72 -8.01 -5.86 -5.35
C THR A 72 -8.44 -5.32 -3.99
N GLY A 73 -8.77 -6.21 -3.06
CA GLY A 73 -9.08 -5.87 -1.67
C GLY A 73 -10.15 -4.79 -1.53
N ARG A 74 -9.75 -3.67 -0.92
CA ARG A 74 -10.63 -2.52 -0.69
C ARG A 74 -10.49 -1.44 -1.76
N SER A 75 -9.59 -1.59 -2.72
CA SER A 75 -9.55 -0.73 -3.90
C SER A 75 -10.77 -1.01 -4.76
N GLU A 76 -11.32 0.05 -5.36
CA GLU A 76 -12.56 -0.03 -6.13
C GLU A 76 -12.43 -1.07 -7.25
N ALA A 77 -13.49 -1.87 -7.42
CA ALA A 77 -13.58 -2.86 -8.48
C ALA A 77 -13.49 -2.16 -9.84
N ILE A 78 -12.80 -2.78 -10.79
CA ILE A 78 -12.79 -2.32 -12.18
C ILE A 78 -13.95 -3.05 -12.86
N TYR A 79 -14.97 -2.29 -13.28
CA TYR A 79 -16.12 -2.76 -14.04
C TYR A 79 -16.09 -2.18 -15.45
#